data_AF-A0A327J6Y3-F1
#
_entry.id   AF-A0A327J6Y3-F1
#
_cell.length_a   1.000
_cell.length_b   1.000
_cell.length_c   1.000
_cell.angle_alpha   90.00
_cell.angle_beta   90.00
_cell.angle_gamma   90.00
#
_symmetry.space_group_name_H-M   'P 1'
#
loop_
_entity.id
_entity.type
_entity.pdbx_description
1 polymer ?
#
loop_
_entity_poly.entity_id
_entity_poly.type
_entity_poly.pdbx_seq_one_letter_code
_entity_poly.pdbx_strand_id
1 'polypeptide(L)'
;MELILDLLYIYIAIFSLYYFILAIRSLNDRKFVAFRRHMANVEQDLLCAIVYSHNNYDALKNILEQLVHQTYSTQNFLVYVILDNCTDHSEELLSDRLNIKVLNLNDGVTVGKDQAISILLEELRQNTTINSYVFLDVNKFIEEDFLLNVNRALKLSPVVVGQTIVIENDNLTFSEKVNITCQKYFNNFIRYARALMGLADRIDSSVFAINKQFVEKIDALDLKDINTELKYSILLSKLGYPCLYVPDIKTYVKSYNFKLTKPSISYRIKLFKQCFSQLFTLNFKFVEHAFSLIAPSSLVVLVLSLFYLGLTYKFYFMFNFMVVFTIFSLLLLGFAISIIKSELYAKDFLYLAIYPFYSIGHLLDNLPPYRFIKKHFLNKSKKDIQKYTVNVIATNGKANIPCKLDLISENGLAMVVFRFKKKKFSSNKQIRMVEALNELTSKLNDYGFQLKICYCCEYFSSVVDGSQNMINGLCNFDFKDRVKGEELQTLLWNSCSMCHPKKMISVIEDIRLNQDNK
;
A
#
# COMPACT_ATOMS: atom_id res chain seq x y z
N MET A 1 10.33 -30.27 28.04
CA MET A 1 11.27 -29.77 27.01
C MET A 1 11.21 -30.66 25.77
N GLU A 2 11.33 -31.98 25.93
CA GLU A 2 11.24 -32.98 24.83
C GLU A 2 9.94 -32.85 24.02
N LEU A 3 8.77 -32.87 24.65
CA LEU A 3 7.48 -32.73 23.96
C LEU A 3 7.36 -31.46 23.09
N ILE A 4 7.95 -30.34 23.51
CA ILE A 4 7.94 -29.10 22.73
C ILE A 4 8.83 -29.24 21.48
N LEU A 5 9.99 -29.89 21.64
CA LEU A 5 10.92 -30.16 20.54
C LEU A 5 10.34 -31.17 19.55
N ASP A 6 9.61 -32.17 20.03
CA ASP A 6 8.91 -33.13 19.17
C ASP A 6 7.79 -32.46 18.37
N LEU A 7 6.96 -31.62 19.00
CA LEU A 7 5.95 -30.83 18.30
C LEU A 7 6.56 -29.87 17.27
N LEU A 8 7.70 -29.24 17.61
CA LEU A 8 8.43 -28.39 16.69
C LEU A 8 8.96 -29.17 15.48
N TYR A 9 9.48 -30.39 15.70
CA TYR A 9 9.94 -31.23 14.60
C TYR A 9 8.81 -31.69 13.69
N ILE A 10 7.68 -32.12 14.26
CA ILE A 10 6.49 -32.48 13.46
C ILE A 10 6.07 -31.31 12.58
N TYR A 11 6.05 -30.09 13.12
CA TYR A 11 5.79 -28.87 12.36
C TYR A 11 6.81 -28.67 11.22
N ILE A 12 8.11 -28.77 11.50
CA ILE A 12 9.18 -28.66 10.48
C ILE A 12 8.99 -29.74 9.40
N ALA A 13 8.76 -30.99 9.79
CA ALA A 13 8.61 -32.11 8.87
C ALA A 13 7.42 -31.94 7.92
N ILE A 14 6.27 -31.50 8.44
CA ILE A 14 5.08 -31.24 7.62
C ILE A 14 5.39 -30.16 6.57
N PHE A 15 5.99 -29.04 6.96
CA PHE A 15 6.29 -27.95 6.02
C PHE A 15 7.43 -28.29 5.06
N SER A 16 8.39 -29.12 5.46
CA SER A 16 9.43 -29.66 4.58
C SER A 16 8.85 -30.54 3.49
N LEU A 17 7.99 -31.48 3.87
CA LEU A 17 7.33 -32.38 2.91
C LEU A 17 6.40 -31.60 1.97
N TYR A 18 5.62 -30.67 2.52
CA TYR A 18 4.76 -29.78 1.73
C TYR A 18 5.57 -29.00 0.68
N TYR A 19 6.69 -28.40 1.10
CA TYR A 19 7.57 -27.67 0.21
C TYR A 19 8.19 -28.56 -0.88
N PHE A 20 8.61 -29.77 -0.52
CA PHE A 20 9.14 -30.75 -1.46
C PHE A 20 8.07 -31.19 -2.49
N ILE A 21 6.82 -31.38 -2.07
CA ILE A 21 5.69 -31.69 -2.97
C ILE A 21 5.46 -30.55 -3.97
N LEU A 22 5.49 -29.28 -3.51
CA LEU A 22 5.42 -28.12 -4.40
C LEU A 22 6.59 -28.13 -5.40
N ALA A 23 7.79 -28.44 -4.94
CA ALA A 23 8.99 -28.52 -5.77
C ALA A 23 8.84 -29.56 -6.89
N ILE A 24 8.47 -30.80 -6.57
CA ILE A 24 8.22 -31.84 -7.58
C ILE A 24 7.11 -31.41 -8.54
N ARG A 25 6.00 -30.86 -8.02
CA ARG A 25 4.88 -30.46 -8.86
C ARG A 25 5.28 -29.42 -9.90
N SER A 26 6.17 -28.51 -9.53
CA SER A 26 6.68 -27.42 -10.36
C SER A 26 7.51 -27.87 -11.58
N LEU A 27 7.93 -29.14 -11.62
CA LEU A 27 8.64 -29.73 -12.77
C LEU A 27 7.70 -30.09 -13.94
N ASN A 28 6.38 -30.17 -13.71
CA ASN A 28 5.41 -30.62 -14.71
C ASN A 28 4.39 -29.53 -15.08
N ASP A 29 4.73 -28.75 -16.10
CA ASP A 29 3.94 -27.59 -16.53
C ASP A 29 2.78 -27.93 -17.48
N ARG A 30 2.49 -29.22 -17.70
CA ARG A 30 1.49 -29.69 -18.68
C ARG A 30 0.14 -28.98 -18.57
N LYS A 31 -0.33 -28.66 -17.35
CA LYS A 31 -1.59 -27.92 -17.15
C LYS A 31 -1.56 -26.53 -17.79
N PHE A 32 -0.50 -25.76 -17.57
CA PHE A 32 -0.37 -24.43 -18.16
C PHE A 32 -0.02 -24.48 -19.65
N VAL A 33 0.74 -25.49 -20.08
CA VAL A 33 0.96 -25.73 -21.52
C VAL A 33 -0.35 -26.05 -22.23
N ALA A 34 -1.20 -26.89 -21.64
CA ALA A 34 -2.53 -27.21 -22.17
C ALA A 34 -3.45 -25.99 -22.16
N PHE A 35 -3.44 -25.19 -21.09
CA PHE A 35 -4.14 -23.91 -20.99
C PHE A 35 -3.80 -22.99 -22.18
N ARG A 36 -2.51 -22.79 -22.47
CA ARG A 36 -2.07 -21.96 -23.59
C ARG A 36 -2.48 -22.49 -24.96
N ARG A 37 -2.56 -23.82 -25.15
CA ARG A 37 -2.92 -24.44 -26.44
C ARG A 37 -4.42 -24.49 -26.70
N HIS A 38 -5.21 -24.90 -25.71
CA HIS A 38 -6.64 -25.18 -25.90
C HIS A 38 -7.53 -23.94 -25.83
N MET A 39 -7.01 -22.82 -25.33
CA MET A 39 -7.82 -21.62 -25.12
C MET A 39 -7.69 -20.54 -26.20
N ALA A 40 -7.20 -20.90 -27.39
CA ALA A 40 -7.13 -19.98 -28.53
C ALA A 40 -8.53 -19.50 -28.99
N ASN A 41 -9.55 -20.36 -28.88
CA ASN A 41 -10.91 -20.14 -29.39
C ASN A 41 -11.97 -20.04 -28.29
N VAL A 42 -11.61 -19.53 -27.10
CA VAL A 42 -12.56 -19.39 -25.98
C VAL A 42 -13.52 -18.23 -26.27
N GLU A 43 -14.81 -18.47 -26.05
CA GLU A 43 -15.85 -17.45 -26.12
C GLU A 43 -15.51 -16.26 -25.20
N GLN A 44 -15.68 -15.06 -25.73
CA GLN A 44 -15.30 -13.82 -25.06
C GLN A 44 -16.49 -13.33 -24.22
N ASP A 45 -16.32 -13.32 -22.90
CA ASP A 45 -17.29 -12.74 -21.98
C ASP A 45 -17.18 -11.21 -21.95
N LEU A 46 -18.24 -10.50 -21.54
CA LEU A 46 -18.18 -9.06 -21.33
C LEU A 46 -17.41 -8.74 -20.04
N LEU A 47 -16.18 -8.26 -20.18
CA LEU A 47 -15.31 -7.86 -19.07
C LEU A 47 -15.49 -6.38 -18.72
N CYS A 48 -15.59 -6.09 -17.43
CA CYS A 48 -15.58 -4.73 -16.89
C CYS A 48 -14.24 -4.44 -16.22
N ALA A 49 -13.36 -3.71 -16.89
CA ALA A 49 -12.10 -3.25 -16.31
C ALA A 49 -12.34 -2.02 -15.41
N ILE A 50 -11.99 -2.13 -14.14
CA ILE A 50 -12.17 -1.08 -13.12
C ILE A 50 -10.79 -0.52 -12.77
N VAL A 51 -10.61 0.78 -13.01
CA VAL A 51 -9.38 1.52 -12.73
C VAL A 51 -9.69 2.62 -11.72
N TYR A 52 -9.03 2.58 -10.56
CA TYR A 52 -9.12 3.63 -9.54
C TYR A 52 -7.95 4.61 -9.68
N SER A 53 -8.24 5.91 -9.66
CA SER A 53 -7.24 6.97 -9.70
C SER A 53 -7.53 8.09 -8.70
N HIS A 54 -6.47 8.60 -8.07
CA HIS A 54 -6.46 9.83 -7.28
C HIS A 54 -5.19 10.59 -7.62
N ASN A 55 -5.31 11.75 -8.27
CA ASN A 55 -4.18 12.64 -8.63
C ASN A 55 -2.98 11.92 -9.29
N ASN A 56 -3.25 11.09 -10.30
CA ASN A 56 -2.26 10.30 -11.03
C ASN A 56 -2.46 10.37 -12.56
N TYR A 57 -2.60 11.59 -13.09
CA TYR A 57 -2.85 11.88 -14.52
C TYR A 57 -2.01 11.03 -15.49
N ASP A 58 -0.67 11.07 -15.39
CA ASP A 58 0.21 10.39 -16.33
C ASP A 58 0.03 8.86 -16.31
N ALA A 59 -0.15 8.30 -15.11
CA ALA A 59 -0.37 6.87 -14.95
C ALA A 59 -1.73 6.46 -15.52
N LEU A 60 -2.76 7.29 -15.29
CA LEU A 60 -4.10 7.09 -15.83
C LEU A 60 -4.10 7.14 -17.36
N LYS A 61 -3.45 8.14 -17.95
CA LYS A 61 -3.31 8.24 -19.41
C LYS A 61 -2.69 6.96 -20.00
N ASN A 62 -1.57 6.51 -19.43
CA ASN A 62 -0.87 5.32 -19.92
C ASN A 62 -1.75 4.06 -19.85
N ILE A 63 -2.40 3.80 -18.72
CA ILE A 63 -3.21 2.58 -18.58
C ILE A 63 -4.44 2.60 -19.49
N LEU A 64 -5.05 3.77 -19.72
CA LEU A 64 -6.19 3.90 -20.63
C LEU A 64 -5.77 3.70 -22.10
N GLU A 65 -4.61 4.20 -22.52
CA GLU A 65 -4.05 3.92 -23.84
C GLU A 65 -3.80 2.41 -24.03
N GLN A 66 -3.21 1.75 -23.03
CA GLN A 66 -2.96 0.30 -23.09
C GLN A 66 -4.23 -0.56 -23.07
N LEU A 67 -5.29 -0.12 -22.39
CA LEU A 67 -6.59 -0.78 -22.41
C LEU A 67 -7.30 -0.63 -23.76
N VAL A 68 -7.12 0.50 -24.46
CA VAL A 68 -7.66 0.71 -25.81
C VAL A 68 -6.93 -0.15 -26.84
N HIS A 69 -5.63 -0.38 -26.67
CA HIS A 69 -4.81 -1.21 -27.56
C HIS A 69 -4.84 -2.72 -27.25
N GLN A 70 -5.84 -3.20 -26.51
CA GLN A 70 -6.00 -4.63 -26.26
C GLN A 70 -6.42 -5.37 -27.53
N THR A 71 -5.90 -6.58 -27.71
CA THR A 71 -6.33 -7.54 -28.75
C THR A 71 -7.73 -8.12 -28.49
N TYR A 72 -8.31 -7.83 -27.33
CA TYR A 72 -9.65 -8.25 -26.95
C TYR A 72 -10.70 -7.39 -27.67
N SER A 73 -11.81 -8.01 -28.11
CA SER A 73 -12.83 -7.29 -28.88
C SER A 73 -13.39 -6.11 -28.09
N THR A 74 -13.40 -4.93 -28.70
CA THR A 74 -13.91 -3.68 -28.11
C THR A 74 -15.40 -3.73 -27.74
N GLN A 75 -16.14 -4.71 -28.26
CA GLN A 75 -17.54 -4.97 -27.89
C GLN A 75 -17.67 -5.84 -26.63
N ASN A 76 -16.62 -6.59 -26.30
CA ASN A 76 -16.59 -7.54 -25.20
C ASN A 76 -15.85 -7.01 -23.97
N PHE A 77 -15.47 -5.72 -23.95
CA PHE A 77 -15.03 -5.09 -22.71
C PHE A 77 -15.49 -3.64 -22.60
N LEU A 78 -15.59 -3.20 -21.35
CA LEU A 78 -15.86 -1.82 -20.99
C LEU A 78 -14.91 -1.40 -19.87
N VAL A 79 -14.54 -0.12 -19.85
CA VAL A 79 -13.64 0.43 -18.84
C VAL A 79 -14.42 1.36 -17.94
N TYR A 80 -14.41 1.12 -16.64
CA TYR A 80 -14.87 2.06 -15.62
C TYR A 80 -13.68 2.69 -14.93
N VAL A 81 -13.59 4.01 -15.00
CA VAL A 81 -12.60 4.81 -14.30
C VAL A 81 -13.26 5.48 -13.12
N ILE A 82 -12.74 5.24 -11.92
CA ILE A 82 -13.15 5.94 -10.71
C ILE A 82 -12.14 7.05 -10.44
N LEU A 83 -12.61 8.29 -10.50
CA LEU A 83 -11.86 9.47 -10.11
C LEU A 83 -12.29 9.86 -8.70
N ASP A 84 -11.37 9.75 -7.75
CA ASP A 84 -11.64 10.03 -6.33
C ASP A 84 -11.03 11.37 -5.96
N ASN A 85 -11.81 12.45 -5.99
CA ASN A 85 -11.38 13.82 -5.66
C ASN A 85 -10.07 14.24 -6.37
N CYS A 86 -10.06 14.12 -7.70
CA CYS A 86 -8.91 14.47 -8.54
C CYS A 86 -8.92 15.98 -8.88
N THR A 87 -7.76 16.63 -8.77
CA THR A 87 -7.58 18.06 -9.10
C THR A 87 -6.58 18.27 -10.24
N ASP A 88 -6.11 17.20 -10.86
CA ASP A 88 -5.01 17.16 -11.84
C ASP A 88 -5.50 17.06 -13.30
N HIS A 89 -6.71 17.54 -13.59
CA HIS A 89 -7.33 17.46 -14.92
C HIS A 89 -7.54 16.03 -15.46
N SER A 90 -7.48 15.00 -14.61
CA SER A 90 -7.74 13.60 -15.00
C SER A 90 -9.10 13.38 -15.66
N GLU A 91 -10.09 14.23 -15.36
CA GLU A 91 -11.43 14.20 -15.97
C GLU A 91 -11.38 14.47 -17.48
N GLU A 92 -10.49 15.36 -17.93
CA GLU A 92 -10.40 15.78 -19.33
C GLU A 92 -9.97 14.63 -20.26
N LEU A 93 -9.19 13.66 -19.74
CA LEU A 93 -8.74 12.46 -20.47
C LEU A 93 -9.89 11.54 -20.94
N LEU A 94 -11.06 11.68 -20.33
CA LEU A 94 -12.16 10.71 -20.43
C LEU A 94 -13.29 11.20 -21.35
N SER A 95 -13.31 12.50 -21.65
CA SER A 95 -14.39 13.22 -22.35
C SER A 95 -14.71 12.69 -23.76
N ASP A 96 -13.74 12.04 -24.42
CA ASP A 96 -13.81 11.70 -25.85
C ASP A 96 -13.77 10.19 -26.16
N ARG A 97 -13.92 9.30 -25.16
CA ARG A 97 -13.70 7.85 -25.35
C ARG A 97 -14.98 7.02 -25.14
N LEU A 98 -15.58 6.57 -26.25
CA LEU A 98 -16.87 5.84 -26.31
C LEU A 98 -16.97 4.59 -25.40
N ASN A 99 -15.87 3.88 -25.14
CA ASN A 99 -15.86 2.63 -24.35
C ASN A 99 -15.44 2.82 -22.88
N ILE A 100 -15.30 4.07 -22.45
CA ILE A 100 -14.85 4.42 -21.11
C ILE A 100 -15.97 5.16 -20.38
N LYS A 101 -16.35 4.63 -19.22
CA LYS A 101 -17.32 5.22 -18.31
C LYS A 101 -16.60 5.74 -17.09
N VAL A 102 -17.10 6.83 -16.52
CA VAL A 102 -16.46 7.52 -15.41
C VAL A 102 -17.40 7.58 -14.23
N LEU A 103 -16.90 7.20 -13.06
CA LEU A 103 -17.51 7.51 -11.77
C LEU A 103 -16.66 8.60 -11.13
N ASN A 104 -17.23 9.80 -10.98
CA ASN A 104 -16.54 10.93 -10.41
C ASN A 104 -17.03 11.20 -8.98
N LEU A 105 -16.12 11.05 -8.00
CA LEU A 105 -16.39 11.23 -6.58
C LEU A 105 -15.78 12.58 -6.14
N ASN A 106 -16.48 13.68 -6.43
CA ASN A 106 -16.03 15.05 -6.16
C ASN A 106 -16.72 15.67 -4.94
N ASP A 107 -16.66 14.99 -3.79
CA ASP A 107 -17.26 15.45 -2.53
C ASP A 107 -16.29 16.26 -1.64
N GLY A 108 -15.16 16.71 -2.20
CA GLY A 108 -14.15 17.52 -1.50
C GLY A 108 -13.26 16.75 -0.50
N VAL A 109 -13.53 15.46 -0.26
CA VAL A 109 -12.71 14.55 0.55
C VAL A 109 -12.53 13.24 -0.20
N THR A 110 -11.34 12.65 -0.12
CA THR A 110 -11.09 11.34 -0.71
C THR A 110 -11.82 10.25 0.07
N VAL A 111 -12.61 9.45 -0.66
CA VAL A 111 -13.39 8.35 -0.12
C VAL A 111 -12.48 7.12 0.09
N GLY A 112 -11.50 6.94 -0.80
CA GLY A 112 -10.52 5.87 -0.77
C GLY A 112 -10.94 4.66 -1.60
N LYS A 113 -9.94 3.97 -2.17
CA LYS A 113 -10.09 2.87 -3.14
C LYS A 113 -11.18 1.85 -2.81
N ASP A 114 -11.19 1.32 -1.60
CA ASP A 114 -12.12 0.26 -1.17
C ASP A 114 -13.59 0.71 -1.18
N GLN A 115 -13.87 1.88 -0.62
CA GLN A 115 -15.21 2.46 -0.60
C GLN A 115 -15.63 2.92 -2.00
N ALA A 116 -14.73 3.54 -2.76
CA ALA A 116 -14.96 3.96 -4.13
C ALA A 116 -15.34 2.77 -5.05
N ILE A 117 -14.61 1.66 -4.93
CA ILE A 117 -14.95 0.40 -5.61
C ILE A 117 -16.31 -0.14 -5.16
N SER A 118 -16.62 -0.09 -3.86
CA SER A 118 -17.89 -0.57 -3.33
C SER A 118 -19.09 0.22 -3.90
N ILE A 119 -18.98 1.55 -3.99
CA ILE A 119 -20.00 2.42 -4.62
C ILE A 119 -20.23 2.00 -6.07
N LEU A 120 -19.15 1.85 -6.85
CA LEU A 120 -19.25 1.43 -8.24
C LEU A 120 -19.91 0.05 -8.39
N LEU A 121 -19.55 -0.92 -7.53
CA LEU A 121 -20.10 -2.27 -7.63
C LEU A 121 -21.60 -2.32 -7.35
N GLU A 122 -22.13 -1.47 -6.47
CA GLU A 122 -23.58 -1.35 -6.26
C GLU A 122 -24.29 -0.80 -7.51
N GLU A 123 -23.72 0.20 -8.19
CA GLU A 123 -24.26 0.69 -9.47
C GLU A 123 -24.24 -0.41 -10.56
N LEU A 124 -23.15 -1.19 -10.62
CA LEU A 124 -22.98 -2.26 -11.60
C LEU A 124 -23.77 -3.53 -11.27
N ARG A 125 -24.32 -3.65 -10.06
CA ARG A 125 -25.11 -4.81 -9.63
C ARG A 125 -26.33 -5.03 -10.52
N GLN A 126 -26.97 -3.94 -10.95
CA GLN A 126 -28.16 -4.00 -11.81
C GLN A 126 -27.84 -4.38 -13.26
N ASN A 127 -26.59 -4.26 -13.70
CA ASN A 127 -26.21 -4.51 -15.08
C ASN A 127 -26.02 -6.02 -15.36
N THR A 128 -27.01 -6.66 -16.00
CA THR A 128 -26.97 -8.11 -16.28
C THR A 128 -26.04 -8.51 -17.42
N THR A 129 -25.49 -7.57 -18.20
CA THR A 129 -24.63 -7.91 -19.33
C THR A 129 -23.19 -8.19 -18.93
N ILE A 130 -22.70 -7.56 -17.84
CA ILE A 130 -21.32 -7.73 -17.36
C ILE A 130 -21.16 -9.12 -16.74
N ASN A 131 -20.22 -9.90 -17.26
CA ASN A 131 -19.92 -11.23 -16.73
C ASN A 131 -18.91 -11.18 -15.57
N SER A 132 -17.89 -10.33 -15.69
CA SER A 132 -16.75 -10.33 -14.76
C SER A 132 -16.13 -8.95 -14.58
N TYR A 133 -15.58 -8.72 -13.40
CA TYR A 133 -14.83 -7.51 -13.05
C TYR A 133 -13.33 -7.78 -13.08
N VAL A 134 -12.57 -6.85 -13.62
CA VAL A 134 -11.11 -6.86 -13.66
C VAL A 134 -10.61 -5.61 -12.95
N PHE A 135 -10.00 -5.76 -11.79
CA PHE A 135 -9.48 -4.65 -11.00
C PHE A 135 -8.01 -4.43 -11.32
N LEU A 136 -7.67 -3.19 -11.64
CA LEU A 136 -6.34 -2.80 -12.07
C LEU A 136 -5.92 -1.48 -11.42
N ASP A 137 -4.75 -1.48 -10.78
CA ASP A 137 -4.15 -0.25 -10.27
C ASP A 137 -3.65 0.64 -11.41
N VAL A 138 -3.86 1.95 -11.27
CA VAL A 138 -3.47 2.95 -12.27
C VAL A 138 -1.97 3.01 -12.56
N ASN A 139 -1.13 2.57 -11.61
CA ASN A 139 0.33 2.59 -11.73
C ASN A 139 0.93 1.33 -12.40
N LYS A 140 0.08 0.45 -12.91
CA LYS A 140 0.48 -0.77 -13.62
C LYS A 140 0.58 -0.51 -15.11
N PHE A 141 1.39 -1.32 -15.79
CA PHE A 141 1.41 -1.44 -17.24
C PHE A 141 0.95 -2.85 -17.63
N ILE A 142 0.23 -2.96 -18.74
CA ILE A 142 -0.32 -4.22 -19.25
C ILE A 142 0.13 -4.49 -20.69
N GLU A 143 0.17 -5.77 -21.07
CA GLU A 143 0.44 -6.21 -22.45
C GLU A 143 -0.86 -6.19 -23.28
N GLU A 144 -0.75 -6.21 -24.61
CA GLU A 144 -1.90 -6.17 -25.54
C GLU A 144 -2.82 -7.40 -25.43
N ASP A 145 -2.34 -8.52 -24.90
CA ASP A 145 -3.11 -9.76 -24.70
C ASP A 145 -3.63 -9.93 -23.27
N PHE A 146 -3.50 -8.91 -22.42
CA PHE A 146 -3.86 -8.95 -21.00
C PHE A 146 -5.33 -9.36 -20.78
N LEU A 147 -6.29 -8.65 -21.37
CA LEU A 147 -7.72 -8.94 -21.19
C LEU A 147 -8.11 -10.31 -21.77
N LEU A 148 -7.47 -10.71 -22.87
CA LEU A 148 -7.65 -12.04 -23.44
C LEU A 148 -7.19 -13.14 -22.46
N ASN A 149 -6.02 -12.95 -21.84
CA ASN A 149 -5.50 -13.88 -20.84
C ASN A 149 -6.34 -13.90 -19.56
N VAL A 150 -6.92 -12.75 -19.16
CA VAL A 150 -7.89 -12.68 -18.06
C VAL A 150 -9.16 -13.48 -18.37
N ASN A 151 -9.77 -13.31 -19.55
CA ASN A 151 -10.95 -14.08 -19.97
C ASN A 151 -10.67 -15.59 -19.92
N ARG A 152 -9.55 -16.01 -20.49
CA ARG A 152 -9.11 -17.43 -20.47
C ARG A 152 -8.96 -17.94 -19.03
N ALA A 153 -8.30 -17.16 -18.18
CA ALA A 153 -8.09 -17.51 -16.78
C ALA A 153 -9.40 -17.66 -16.01
N LEU A 154 -10.39 -16.80 -16.26
CA LEU A 154 -11.71 -16.87 -15.63
C LEU A 154 -12.52 -18.12 -16.02
N LYS A 155 -12.21 -18.75 -17.15
CA LYS A 155 -12.75 -20.09 -17.49
C LYS A 155 -12.11 -21.22 -16.67
N LEU A 156 -10.89 -21.04 -16.15
CA LEU A 156 -10.25 -22.03 -15.27
C LEU A 156 -10.78 -21.92 -13.83
N SER A 157 -10.94 -20.69 -13.35
CA SER A 157 -11.37 -20.41 -11.98
C SER A 157 -12.18 -19.12 -11.96
N PRO A 158 -13.28 -19.04 -11.19
CA PRO A 158 -14.10 -17.83 -11.13
C PRO A 158 -13.41 -16.62 -10.50
N VAL A 159 -12.29 -16.84 -9.80
CA VAL A 159 -11.47 -15.80 -9.21
C VAL A 159 -10.01 -16.07 -9.55
N VAL A 160 -9.34 -15.08 -10.14
CA VAL A 160 -7.96 -15.20 -10.59
C VAL A 160 -7.13 -13.97 -10.21
N VAL A 161 -5.84 -14.19 -9.99
CA VAL A 161 -4.85 -13.16 -9.69
C VAL A 161 -3.65 -13.33 -10.62
N GLY A 162 -3.10 -12.21 -11.08
CA GLY A 162 -1.95 -12.19 -11.98
C GLY A 162 -0.61 -12.13 -11.27
N GLN A 163 0.44 -12.09 -12.09
CA GLN A 163 1.79 -11.74 -11.65
C GLN A 163 2.09 -10.27 -11.88
N THR A 164 2.60 -9.62 -10.83
CA THR A 164 3.25 -8.32 -10.95
C THR A 164 4.74 -8.54 -11.17
N ILE A 165 5.25 -8.03 -12.28
CA ILE A 165 6.66 -8.00 -12.66
C ILE A 165 7.19 -6.59 -12.39
N VAL A 166 8.37 -6.49 -11.78
CA VAL A 166 8.96 -5.19 -11.44
C VAL A 166 9.94 -4.80 -12.54
N ILE A 167 9.75 -3.62 -13.12
CA ILE A 167 10.69 -3.00 -14.04
C ILE A 167 11.82 -2.40 -13.20
N GLU A 168 13.01 -2.96 -13.34
CA GLU A 168 14.22 -2.52 -12.66
C GLU A 168 14.76 -1.22 -13.27
N ASN A 169 15.18 -0.29 -12.42
CA ASN A 169 15.90 0.92 -12.83
C ASN A 169 17.39 0.73 -12.51
N ASP A 170 18.29 1.51 -13.14
CA ASP A 170 19.73 1.36 -12.91
C ASP A 170 20.16 1.61 -11.45
N ASN A 171 19.40 2.43 -10.72
CA ASN A 171 19.71 2.88 -9.37
C ASN A 171 18.84 2.21 -8.29
N LEU A 172 18.77 0.88 -8.26
CA LEU A 172 18.08 0.16 -7.19
C LEU A 172 18.90 0.11 -5.89
N THR A 173 18.26 0.46 -4.78
CA THR A 173 18.79 0.24 -3.45
C THR A 173 18.91 -1.26 -3.16
N PHE A 174 19.79 -1.64 -2.23
CA PHE A 174 19.95 -3.04 -1.81
C PHE A 174 18.63 -3.66 -1.33
N SER A 175 17.82 -2.88 -0.59
CA SER A 175 16.51 -3.32 -0.10
C SER A 175 15.52 -3.60 -1.24
N GLU A 176 15.51 -2.79 -2.28
CA GLU A 176 14.64 -3.00 -3.44
C GLU A 176 15.06 -4.25 -4.21
N LYS A 177 16.36 -4.48 -4.42
CA LYS A 177 16.87 -5.71 -5.04
C LYS A 177 16.40 -6.96 -4.30
N VAL A 178 16.53 -6.97 -2.97
CA VAL A 178 16.04 -8.07 -2.11
C VAL A 178 14.53 -8.29 -2.28
N ASN A 179 13.73 -7.23 -2.30
CA ASN A 179 12.27 -7.33 -2.47
C ASN A 179 11.88 -7.83 -3.87
N ILE A 180 12.54 -7.35 -4.93
CA ILE A 180 12.29 -7.74 -6.32
C ILE A 180 12.66 -9.21 -6.55
N THR A 181 13.85 -9.63 -6.12
CA THR A 181 14.27 -11.04 -6.17
C THR A 181 13.30 -11.93 -5.43
N CYS A 182 12.87 -11.52 -4.23
CA CYS A 182 11.91 -12.25 -3.44
C CYS A 182 10.56 -12.39 -4.18
N GLN A 183 10.04 -11.31 -4.76
CA GLN A 183 8.80 -11.32 -5.54
C GLN A 183 8.91 -12.27 -6.75
N LYS A 184 10.02 -12.19 -7.50
CA LYS A 184 10.28 -13.07 -8.65
C LYS A 184 10.28 -14.54 -8.24
N TYR A 185 10.95 -14.86 -7.13
CA TYR A 185 10.94 -16.20 -6.56
C TYR A 185 9.52 -16.67 -6.17
N PHE A 186 8.74 -15.82 -5.51
CA PHE A 186 7.35 -16.16 -5.14
C PHE A 186 6.46 -16.40 -6.35
N ASN A 187 6.53 -15.54 -7.38
CA ASN A 187 5.76 -15.69 -8.61
C ASN A 187 6.14 -16.97 -9.37
N ASN A 188 7.43 -17.13 -9.70
CA ASN A 188 7.91 -18.17 -10.61
C ASN A 188 7.92 -19.57 -9.98
N PHE A 189 8.03 -19.67 -8.65
CA PHE A 189 8.09 -20.95 -7.97
C PHE A 189 6.88 -21.19 -7.06
N ILE A 190 6.73 -20.44 -5.97
CA ILE A 190 5.73 -20.77 -4.92
C ILE A 190 4.31 -20.68 -5.45
N ARG A 191 3.92 -19.52 -6.00
CA ARG A 191 2.57 -19.27 -6.54
C ARG A 191 2.31 -20.16 -7.75
N TYR A 192 3.32 -20.33 -8.61
CA TYR A 192 3.27 -21.21 -9.77
C TYR A 192 2.98 -22.68 -9.39
N ALA A 193 3.75 -23.25 -8.44
CA ALA A 193 3.57 -24.62 -7.96
C ALA A 193 2.20 -24.83 -7.31
N ARG A 194 1.76 -23.85 -6.50
CA ARG A 194 0.42 -23.87 -5.89
C ARG A 194 -0.68 -23.85 -6.95
N ALA A 195 -0.56 -23.00 -7.96
CA ALA A 195 -1.53 -22.91 -9.05
C ALA A 195 -1.60 -24.20 -9.89
N LEU A 196 -0.47 -24.85 -10.13
CA LEU A 196 -0.41 -26.17 -10.77
C LEU A 196 -1.20 -27.25 -9.99
N MET A 197 -1.31 -27.12 -8.68
CA MET A 197 -2.14 -27.97 -7.81
C MET A 197 -3.59 -27.48 -7.69
N GLY A 198 -3.93 -26.31 -8.24
CA GLY A 198 -5.23 -25.67 -8.06
C GLY A 198 -5.47 -25.19 -6.64
N LEU A 199 -4.39 -24.91 -5.89
CA LEU A 199 -4.43 -24.36 -4.53
C LEU A 199 -4.70 -22.86 -4.59
N ALA A 200 -5.29 -22.36 -3.52
CA ALA A 200 -5.66 -20.96 -3.41
C ALA A 200 -4.44 -20.05 -3.31
N ASP A 201 -4.58 -18.83 -3.77
CA ASP A 201 -3.64 -17.75 -3.56
C ASP A 201 -4.33 -16.56 -2.90
N ARG A 202 -3.54 -15.60 -2.44
CA ARG A 202 -4.05 -14.33 -1.93
C ARG A 202 -4.45 -13.43 -3.09
N ILE A 203 -5.60 -12.79 -2.97
CA ILE A 203 -6.02 -11.70 -3.85
C ILE A 203 -5.05 -10.53 -3.71
N ASP A 204 -4.76 -9.92 -4.84
CA ASP A 204 -3.97 -8.70 -4.95
C ASP A 204 -4.89 -7.63 -5.56
N SER A 205 -5.31 -6.64 -4.78
CA SER A 205 -6.22 -5.59 -5.28
C SER A 205 -5.62 -4.76 -6.41
N SER A 206 -4.32 -4.89 -6.68
CA SER A 206 -3.67 -4.21 -7.79
C SER A 206 -3.89 -4.89 -9.14
N VAL A 207 -4.15 -6.22 -9.14
CA VAL A 207 -4.38 -7.03 -10.34
C VAL A 207 -5.17 -8.29 -9.97
N PHE A 208 -6.50 -8.21 -10.01
CA PHE A 208 -7.33 -9.42 -9.86
C PHE A 208 -8.58 -9.36 -10.73
N ALA A 209 -9.11 -10.52 -11.06
CA ALA A 209 -10.38 -10.62 -11.77
C ALA A 209 -11.31 -11.63 -11.09
N ILE A 210 -12.60 -11.34 -11.14
CA ILE A 210 -13.65 -12.13 -10.49
C ILE A 210 -14.93 -12.11 -11.33
N ASN A 211 -15.58 -13.26 -11.46
CA ASN A 211 -16.90 -13.34 -12.08
C ASN A 211 -17.92 -12.63 -11.18
N LYS A 212 -18.77 -11.79 -11.79
CA LYS A 212 -19.73 -10.92 -11.11
C LYS A 212 -20.60 -11.66 -10.08
N GLN A 213 -21.11 -12.83 -10.44
CA GLN A 213 -21.93 -13.69 -9.58
C GLN A 213 -21.29 -14.05 -8.22
N PHE A 214 -19.95 -14.00 -8.09
CA PHE A 214 -19.27 -14.30 -6.82
C PHE A 214 -19.09 -13.07 -5.94
N VAL A 215 -19.03 -11.88 -6.55
CA VAL A 215 -19.07 -10.62 -5.81
C VAL A 215 -20.43 -10.49 -5.12
N GLU A 216 -21.51 -10.75 -5.86
CA GLU A 216 -22.89 -10.65 -5.37
C GLU A 216 -23.21 -11.65 -4.25
N LYS A 217 -22.55 -12.83 -4.24
CA LYS A 217 -22.74 -13.83 -3.19
C LYS A 217 -22.12 -13.46 -1.85
N ILE A 218 -21.14 -12.55 -1.84
CA ILE A 218 -20.35 -12.25 -0.65
C ILE A 218 -20.78 -10.91 -0.01
N ASP A 219 -21.63 -10.13 -0.71
CA ASP A 219 -22.24 -8.84 -0.30
C ASP A 219 -21.25 -7.77 0.22
N ALA A 220 -19.93 -8.06 0.26
CA ALA A 220 -18.89 -7.13 0.67
C ALA A 220 -17.52 -7.60 0.13
N LEU A 221 -17.11 -7.01 -0.99
CA LEU A 221 -15.72 -7.05 -1.44
C LEU A 221 -14.90 -6.09 -0.56
N ASP A 222 -13.98 -6.62 0.25
CA ASP A 222 -13.13 -5.83 1.15
C ASP A 222 -11.67 -5.88 0.66
N LEU A 223 -11.23 -4.79 0.04
CA LEU A 223 -9.90 -4.59 -0.57
C LEU A 223 -9.13 -3.45 0.10
N LYS A 224 -9.51 -3.09 1.33
CA LYS A 224 -8.91 -1.98 2.08
C LYS A 224 -7.41 -2.14 2.30
N ASP A 225 -6.97 -3.32 2.73
CA ASP A 225 -5.56 -3.59 3.00
C ASP A 225 -5.20 -5.06 2.78
N ILE A 226 -3.91 -5.37 2.85
CA ILE A 226 -3.40 -6.73 2.63
C ILE A 226 -3.95 -7.79 3.60
N ASN A 227 -4.37 -7.38 4.80
CA ASN A 227 -4.99 -8.30 5.76
C ASN A 227 -6.44 -8.58 5.35
N THR A 228 -7.19 -7.56 4.92
CA THR A 228 -8.57 -7.77 4.45
C THR A 228 -8.62 -8.55 3.14
N GLU A 229 -7.70 -8.29 2.22
CA GLU A 229 -7.49 -9.10 1.01
C GLU A 229 -7.26 -10.59 1.36
N LEU A 230 -6.41 -10.87 2.37
CA LEU A 230 -6.16 -12.24 2.83
C LEU A 230 -7.43 -12.88 3.43
N LYS A 231 -8.18 -12.14 4.25
CA LYS A 231 -9.44 -12.60 4.83
C LYS A 231 -10.46 -12.94 3.74
N TYR A 232 -10.60 -12.07 2.73
CA TYR A 232 -11.50 -12.28 1.61
C TYR A 232 -11.08 -13.51 0.77
N SER A 233 -9.77 -13.71 0.57
CA SER A 233 -9.23 -14.89 -0.12
C SER A 233 -9.54 -16.22 0.60
N ILE A 234 -9.48 -16.21 1.94
CA ILE A 234 -9.86 -17.36 2.77
C ILE A 234 -11.36 -17.64 2.69
N LEU A 235 -12.19 -16.59 2.71
CA LEU A 235 -13.64 -16.70 2.58
C LEU A 235 -14.03 -17.32 1.24
N LEU A 236 -13.42 -16.87 0.14
CA LEU A 236 -13.62 -17.44 -1.19
C LEU A 236 -13.24 -18.93 -1.25
N SER A 237 -12.11 -19.28 -0.62
CA SER A 237 -11.66 -20.67 -0.55
C SER A 237 -12.63 -21.55 0.23
N LYS A 238 -13.19 -21.02 1.33
CA LYS A 238 -14.22 -21.68 2.13
C LYS A 238 -15.49 -21.95 1.32
N LEU A 239 -15.92 -21.01 0.49
CA LEU A 239 -17.07 -21.15 -0.41
C LEU A 239 -16.81 -22.13 -1.57
N GLY A 240 -15.58 -22.64 -1.72
CA GLY A 240 -15.21 -23.58 -2.79
C GLY A 240 -14.67 -22.91 -4.06
N TYR A 241 -14.44 -21.60 -4.03
CA TYR A 241 -14.01 -20.78 -5.17
C TYR A 241 -12.66 -20.12 -4.89
N PRO A 242 -11.58 -20.89 -4.69
CA PRO A 242 -10.28 -20.34 -4.34
C PRO A 242 -9.76 -19.40 -5.43
N CYS A 243 -9.16 -18.29 -5.03
CA CYS A 243 -8.44 -17.43 -5.96
C CYS A 243 -7.26 -18.19 -6.56
N LEU A 244 -7.20 -18.31 -7.88
CA LEU A 244 -6.15 -19.05 -8.57
C LEU A 244 -5.12 -18.07 -9.15
N TYR A 245 -3.84 -18.33 -8.89
CA TYR A 245 -2.76 -17.59 -9.55
C TYR A 245 -2.58 -18.07 -11.00
N VAL A 246 -2.53 -17.13 -11.95
CA VAL A 246 -2.28 -17.41 -13.36
C VAL A 246 -1.08 -16.59 -13.85
N PRO A 247 0.04 -17.24 -14.19
CA PRO A 247 1.28 -16.56 -14.59
C PRO A 247 1.15 -15.84 -15.94
N ASP A 248 0.23 -16.27 -16.80
CA ASP A 248 0.02 -15.63 -18.11
C ASP A 248 -0.71 -14.28 -17.99
N ILE A 249 -1.34 -13.97 -16.84
CA ILE A 249 -1.81 -12.62 -16.53
C ILE A 249 -0.64 -11.82 -15.98
N LYS A 250 -0.04 -10.98 -16.82
CA LYS A 250 1.14 -10.17 -16.48
C LYS A 250 0.78 -8.70 -16.36
N THR A 251 1.31 -8.08 -15.31
CA THR A 251 1.38 -6.63 -15.24
C THR A 251 2.77 -6.21 -14.83
N TYR A 252 3.14 -5.00 -15.20
CA TYR A 252 4.43 -4.42 -14.87
C TYR A 252 4.24 -3.22 -13.95
N VAL A 253 5.18 -3.03 -13.04
CA VAL A 253 5.22 -1.85 -12.17
C VAL A 253 6.65 -1.33 -12.12
N LYS A 254 6.81 -0.02 -12.11
CA LYS A 254 8.12 0.60 -11.92
C LYS A 254 8.61 0.35 -10.50
N SER A 255 9.91 0.13 -10.33
CA SER A 255 10.53 -0.22 -9.04
C SER A 255 10.17 0.72 -7.89
N TYR A 256 10.15 2.04 -8.11
CA TYR A 256 9.83 3.04 -7.08
C TYR A 256 8.37 3.01 -6.61
N ASN A 257 7.46 2.46 -7.43
CA ASN A 257 6.06 2.24 -7.09
C ASN A 257 5.82 0.84 -6.49
N PHE A 258 6.83 -0.03 -6.50
CA PHE A 258 6.71 -1.38 -5.97
C PHE A 258 6.97 -1.43 -4.46
N LYS A 259 6.00 -1.95 -3.71
CA LYS A 259 6.16 -2.30 -2.30
C LYS A 259 5.79 -3.76 -2.08
N LEU A 260 6.77 -4.54 -1.63
CA LEU A 260 6.52 -5.90 -1.15
C LEU A 260 5.86 -5.83 0.23
N THR A 261 4.54 -5.96 0.27
CA THR A 261 3.76 -6.04 1.50
C THR A 261 3.45 -7.49 1.83
N LYS A 262 3.42 -7.83 3.13
CA LYS A 262 2.99 -9.14 3.62
C LYS A 262 1.94 -8.97 4.72
N PRO A 263 0.93 -9.86 4.77
CA PRO A 263 -0.01 -9.89 5.89
C PRO A 263 0.75 -10.08 7.21
N SER A 264 0.29 -9.41 8.26
CA SER A 264 0.96 -9.49 9.56
C SER A 264 0.86 -10.91 10.15
N ILE A 265 1.92 -11.38 10.81
CA ILE A 265 1.94 -12.72 11.42
C ILE A 265 0.81 -12.86 12.45
N SER A 266 0.61 -11.84 13.29
CA SER A 266 -0.47 -11.83 14.29
C SER A 266 -1.84 -11.96 13.65
N TYR A 267 -2.09 -11.32 12.51
CA TYR A 267 -3.35 -11.42 11.78
C TYR A 267 -3.51 -12.80 11.13
N ARG A 268 -2.45 -13.35 10.52
CA ARG A 268 -2.45 -14.72 9.96
C ARG A 268 -2.81 -15.76 11.02
N ILE A 269 -2.20 -15.67 12.21
CA ILE A 269 -2.50 -16.58 13.34
C ILE A 269 -3.93 -16.38 13.83
N LYS A 270 -4.42 -15.14 13.93
CA LYS A 270 -5.82 -14.85 14.31
C LYS A 270 -6.80 -15.47 13.32
N LEU A 271 -6.58 -15.30 12.01
CA LEU A 271 -7.39 -15.92 10.97
C LEU A 271 -7.35 -17.46 11.04
N PHE A 272 -6.16 -18.04 11.24
CA PHE A 272 -6.03 -19.49 11.38
C PHE A 272 -6.86 -20.02 12.56
N LYS A 273 -6.80 -19.35 13.72
CA LYS A 273 -7.63 -19.69 14.89
C LYS A 273 -9.13 -19.59 14.60
N GLN A 274 -9.55 -18.59 13.83
CA GLN A 274 -10.96 -18.46 13.41
C GLN A 274 -11.40 -19.59 12.46
N CYS A 275 -10.49 -20.10 11.63
CA CYS A 275 -10.75 -21.22 10.73
C CYS A 275 -10.65 -22.59 11.40
N PHE A 276 -10.07 -22.68 12.60
CA PHE A 276 -9.69 -23.93 13.25
C PHE A 276 -10.85 -24.93 13.39
N SER A 277 -12.04 -24.46 13.80
CA SER A 277 -13.23 -25.31 13.93
C SER A 277 -13.72 -25.88 12.59
N GLN A 278 -13.33 -25.29 11.47
CA GLN A 278 -13.74 -25.66 10.12
C GLN A 278 -12.66 -26.45 9.36
N LEU A 279 -11.52 -26.73 9.99
CA LEU A 279 -10.44 -27.53 9.39
C LEU A 279 -10.83 -28.99 9.16
N PHE A 280 -11.85 -29.49 9.86
CA PHE A 280 -12.37 -30.86 9.70
C PHE A 280 -13.34 -31.01 8.52
N THR A 281 -13.44 -30.01 7.64
CA THR A 281 -14.27 -30.08 6.43
C THR A 281 -13.55 -30.86 5.32
N LEU A 282 -14.32 -31.45 4.40
CA LEU A 282 -13.78 -32.16 3.22
C LEU A 282 -13.21 -31.23 2.12
N ASN A 283 -13.29 -29.91 2.30
CA ASN A 283 -12.76 -28.94 1.33
C ASN A 283 -11.24 -28.82 1.49
N PHE A 284 -10.50 -29.73 0.85
CA PHE A 284 -9.04 -29.78 0.89
C PHE A 284 -8.37 -28.44 0.55
N LYS A 285 -8.91 -27.71 -0.44
CA LYS A 285 -8.33 -26.41 -0.86
C LYS A 285 -8.46 -25.35 0.23
N PHE A 286 -9.57 -25.33 0.96
CA PHE A 286 -9.74 -24.46 2.11
C PHE A 286 -8.82 -24.87 3.27
N VAL A 287 -8.75 -26.16 3.59
CA VAL A 287 -7.90 -26.67 4.67
C VAL A 287 -6.43 -26.34 4.40
N GLU A 288 -5.96 -26.55 3.17
CA GLU A 288 -4.62 -26.18 2.74
C GLU A 288 -4.36 -24.67 2.85
N HIS A 289 -5.31 -23.84 2.41
CA HIS A 289 -5.19 -22.39 2.50
C HIS A 289 -5.15 -21.93 3.97
N ALA A 290 -5.93 -22.55 4.85
CA ALA A 290 -5.85 -22.27 6.27
C ALA A 290 -4.48 -22.64 6.85
N PHE A 291 -3.92 -23.81 6.54
CA PHE A 291 -2.56 -24.18 6.97
C PHE A 291 -1.47 -23.28 6.38
N SER A 292 -1.66 -22.75 5.17
CA SER A 292 -0.70 -21.80 4.56
C SER A 292 -0.63 -20.47 5.33
N LEU A 293 -1.66 -20.13 6.12
CA LEU A 293 -1.62 -18.98 7.03
C LEU A 293 -0.54 -19.10 8.10
N ILE A 294 -0.21 -20.30 8.56
CA ILE A 294 0.86 -20.52 9.54
C ILE A 294 2.16 -21.00 8.90
N ALA A 295 2.19 -21.16 7.58
CA ALA A 295 3.38 -21.60 6.87
C ALA A 295 4.57 -20.64 7.10
N PRO A 296 5.71 -21.15 7.57
CA PRO A 296 6.95 -20.39 7.67
C PRO A 296 7.58 -20.21 6.27
N SER A 297 8.55 -19.31 6.14
CA SER A 297 9.33 -19.24 4.90
C SER A 297 10.21 -20.48 4.75
N SER A 298 10.45 -20.92 3.51
CA SER A 298 11.26 -22.12 3.23
C SER A 298 12.66 -22.05 3.83
N LEU A 299 13.29 -20.87 3.81
CA LEU A 299 14.59 -20.65 4.43
C LEU A 299 14.55 -20.76 5.96
N VAL A 300 13.46 -20.34 6.62
CA VAL A 300 13.28 -20.54 8.07
C VAL A 300 13.14 -22.03 8.38
N VAL A 301 12.39 -22.79 7.58
CA VAL A 301 12.30 -24.25 7.73
C VAL A 301 13.68 -24.89 7.56
N LEU A 302 14.47 -24.44 6.58
CA LEU A 302 15.82 -24.93 6.34
C LEU A 302 16.72 -24.69 7.56
N VAL A 303 16.75 -23.47 8.09
CA VAL A 303 17.55 -23.15 9.29
C VAL A 303 17.09 -23.96 10.51
N LEU A 304 15.78 -24.07 10.75
CA LEU A 304 15.23 -24.84 11.86
C LEU A 304 15.53 -26.34 11.72
N SER A 305 15.46 -26.88 10.50
CA SER A 305 15.77 -28.28 10.23
C SER A 305 17.25 -28.61 10.43
N LEU A 306 18.15 -27.70 10.03
CA LEU A 306 19.59 -27.81 10.29
C LEU A 306 19.89 -27.78 11.80
N PHE A 307 19.24 -26.87 12.52
CA PHE A 307 19.36 -26.78 13.98
C PHE A 307 18.89 -28.07 14.66
N TYR A 308 17.72 -28.59 14.27
CA TYR A 308 17.20 -29.84 14.83
C TYR A 308 18.08 -31.05 14.50
N LEU A 309 18.62 -31.12 13.28
CA LEU A 309 19.59 -32.15 12.87
C LEU A 309 20.79 -32.20 13.82
N GLY A 310 21.36 -31.03 14.14
CA GLY A 310 22.48 -30.89 15.08
C GLY A 310 22.13 -31.28 16.51
N LEU A 311 20.88 -31.06 16.94
CA LEU A 311 20.38 -31.54 18.23
C LEU A 311 20.27 -33.06 18.25
N THR A 312 19.65 -33.69 17.24
CA THR A 312 19.51 -35.15 17.16
C THR A 312 20.83 -35.90 17.09
N TYR A 313 21.89 -35.25 16.64
CA TYR A 313 23.23 -35.85 16.67
C TYR A 313 23.79 -35.95 18.10
N LYS A 314 23.43 -35.02 18.99
CA LYS A 314 23.98 -34.92 20.34
C LYS A 314 23.07 -35.51 21.42
N PHE A 315 21.76 -35.49 21.23
CA PHE A 315 20.77 -35.89 22.22
C PHE A 315 19.83 -36.97 21.65
N TYR A 316 19.34 -37.83 22.52
CA TYR A 316 18.33 -38.82 22.18
C TYR A 316 16.95 -38.15 22.10
N PHE A 317 16.25 -38.33 20.99
CA PHE A 317 14.90 -37.82 20.75
C PHE A 317 13.97 -38.95 20.32
N MET A 318 12.66 -38.69 20.34
CA MET A 318 11.65 -39.62 19.81
C MET A 318 11.92 -40.00 18.35
N PHE A 319 12.42 -39.06 17.53
CA PHE A 319 12.72 -39.28 16.12
C PHE A 319 14.19 -39.66 15.90
N ASN A 320 14.43 -40.78 15.24
CA ASN A 320 15.78 -41.24 14.90
C ASN A 320 16.47 -40.25 13.95
N PHE A 321 17.78 -40.04 14.14
CA PHE A 321 18.63 -39.23 13.26
C PHE A 321 18.43 -39.52 11.78
N MET A 322 18.29 -40.80 11.40
CA MET A 322 18.03 -41.17 9.99
C MET A 322 16.75 -40.56 9.44
N VAL A 323 15.67 -40.51 10.23
CA VAL A 323 14.39 -39.90 9.81
C VAL A 323 14.54 -38.39 9.67
N VAL A 324 15.22 -37.74 10.61
CA VAL A 324 15.51 -36.30 10.55
C VAL A 324 16.37 -35.96 9.33
N PHE A 325 17.42 -36.75 9.08
CA PHE A 325 18.32 -36.57 7.96
C PHE A 325 17.59 -36.73 6.62
N THR A 326 16.74 -37.75 6.47
CA THR A 326 15.97 -37.95 5.22
C THR A 326 15.03 -36.77 4.92
N ILE A 327 14.28 -36.29 5.91
CA ILE A 327 13.40 -35.11 5.74
C ILE A 327 14.22 -33.86 5.39
N PHE A 328 15.39 -33.69 6.01
CA PHE A 328 16.31 -32.60 5.69
C PHE A 328 16.84 -32.70 4.24
N SER A 329 17.24 -33.89 3.79
CA SER A 329 17.69 -34.13 2.41
C SER A 329 16.58 -33.85 1.38
N LEU A 330 15.34 -34.24 1.67
CA LEU A 330 14.19 -33.92 0.81
C LEU A 330 13.93 -32.41 0.74
N LEU A 331 14.04 -31.70 1.86
CA LEU A 331 13.93 -30.24 1.87
C LEU A 331 15.03 -29.59 1.02
N LEU A 332 16.27 -30.04 1.16
CA LEU A 332 17.42 -29.51 0.40
C LEU A 332 17.25 -29.77 -1.11
N LEU A 333 16.81 -30.97 -1.49
CA LEU A 333 16.48 -31.30 -2.87
C LEU A 333 15.35 -30.42 -3.41
N GLY A 334 14.27 -30.24 -2.63
CA GLY A 334 13.18 -29.33 -2.98
C GLY A 334 13.65 -27.89 -3.15
N PHE A 335 14.60 -27.44 -2.32
CA PHE A 335 15.18 -26.11 -2.41
C PHE A 335 16.04 -25.95 -3.68
N ALA A 336 16.84 -26.96 -4.03
CA ALA A 336 17.60 -26.96 -5.28
C ALA A 336 16.67 -26.88 -6.51
N ILE A 337 15.60 -27.67 -6.54
CA ILE A 337 14.59 -27.62 -7.61
C ILE A 337 13.93 -26.23 -7.68
N SER A 338 13.59 -25.66 -6.52
CA SER A 338 12.95 -24.33 -6.46
C SER A 338 13.82 -23.23 -7.04
N ILE A 339 15.13 -23.30 -6.81
CA ILE A 339 16.10 -22.35 -7.35
C ILE A 339 16.12 -22.45 -8.88
N ILE A 340 16.23 -23.67 -9.43
CA ILE A 340 16.25 -23.90 -10.87
C ILE A 340 14.96 -23.37 -11.50
N LYS A 341 13.80 -23.65 -10.89
CA LYS A 341 12.51 -23.22 -11.42
C LYS A 341 12.24 -21.72 -11.30
N SER A 342 12.87 -21.04 -10.35
CA SER A 342 12.65 -19.60 -10.12
C SER A 342 13.26 -18.68 -11.19
N GLU A 343 14.14 -19.21 -12.06
CA GLU A 343 14.82 -18.44 -13.13
C GLU A 343 15.56 -17.19 -12.60
N LEU A 344 16.16 -17.33 -11.42
CA LEU A 344 16.98 -16.29 -10.79
C LEU A 344 18.41 -16.31 -11.35
N TYR A 345 19.04 -15.15 -11.48
CA TYR A 345 20.45 -15.08 -11.84
C TYR A 345 21.34 -15.49 -10.66
N ALA A 346 22.57 -15.92 -10.93
CA ALA A 346 23.50 -16.35 -9.87
C ALA A 346 23.72 -15.29 -8.78
N LYS A 347 23.76 -14.01 -9.17
CA LYS A 347 23.87 -12.87 -8.24
C LYS A 347 22.65 -12.70 -7.33
N ASP A 348 21.47 -13.13 -7.78
CA ASP A 348 20.22 -12.96 -7.05
C ASP A 348 20.06 -13.98 -5.92
N PHE A 349 20.81 -15.09 -5.95
CA PHE A 349 20.80 -16.07 -4.86
C PHE A 349 21.24 -15.46 -3.53
N LEU A 350 22.19 -14.52 -3.56
CA LEU A 350 22.62 -13.81 -2.37
C LEU A 350 21.48 -12.96 -1.80
N TYR A 351 20.74 -12.26 -2.66
CA TYR A 351 19.58 -11.46 -2.24
C TYR A 351 18.47 -12.34 -1.64
N LEU A 352 18.21 -13.50 -2.25
CA LEU A 352 17.24 -14.47 -1.72
C LEU A 352 17.66 -15.03 -0.35
N ALA A 353 18.95 -15.36 -0.17
CA ALA A 353 19.47 -15.87 1.10
C ALA A 353 19.44 -14.83 2.23
N ILE A 354 19.59 -13.54 1.90
CA ILE A 354 19.53 -12.43 2.85
C ILE A 354 18.08 -12.07 3.23
N TYR A 355 17.11 -12.40 2.38
CA TYR A 355 15.71 -12.04 2.58
C TYR A 355 15.12 -12.39 3.97
N PRO A 356 15.32 -13.59 4.55
CA PRO A 356 14.80 -13.91 5.88
C PRO A 356 15.35 -12.99 6.96
N PHE A 357 16.63 -12.66 6.90
CA PHE A 357 17.27 -11.74 7.84
C PHE A 357 16.72 -10.33 7.71
N TYR A 358 16.53 -9.85 6.47
CA TYR A 358 15.86 -8.58 6.20
C TYR A 358 14.42 -8.55 6.73
N SER A 359 13.65 -9.62 6.48
CA SER A 359 12.26 -9.75 6.94
C SER A 359 12.17 -9.83 8.47
N ILE A 360 13.11 -10.52 9.13
CA ILE A 360 13.18 -10.60 10.59
C ILE A 360 13.61 -9.23 11.15
N GLY A 361 14.60 -8.57 10.55
CA GLY A 361 15.04 -7.23 10.94
C GLY A 361 13.89 -6.22 10.93
N HIS A 362 13.10 -6.19 9.86
CA HIS A 362 11.91 -5.33 9.77
C HIS A 362 10.81 -5.73 10.77
N LEU A 363 10.72 -7.01 11.14
CA LEU A 363 9.78 -7.47 12.18
C LEU A 363 10.25 -7.05 13.58
N LEU A 364 11.55 -7.17 13.86
CA LEU A 364 12.18 -6.73 15.11
C LEU A 364 12.10 -5.21 15.28
N ASP A 365 12.26 -4.44 14.20
CA ASP A 365 12.06 -2.98 14.18
C ASP A 365 10.67 -2.55 14.69
N ASN A 366 9.67 -3.41 14.50
CA ASN A 366 8.28 -3.16 14.90
C ASN A 366 7.91 -3.76 16.26
N LEU A 367 8.82 -4.49 16.92
CA LEU A 367 8.56 -5.01 18.27
C LEU A 367 8.61 -3.89 19.32
N PRO A 368 7.65 -3.83 20.26
CA PRO A 368 7.60 -2.80 21.30
C PRO A 368 8.92 -2.60 22.09
N PRO A 369 9.62 -3.65 22.57
CA PRO A 369 10.86 -3.48 23.33
C PRO A 369 12.00 -2.92 22.47
N TYR A 370 12.16 -3.41 21.25
CA TYR A 370 13.21 -2.91 20.34
C TYR A 370 12.90 -1.50 19.86
N ARG A 371 11.64 -1.12 19.65
CA ARG A 371 11.23 0.26 19.32
C ARG A 371 11.52 1.22 20.49
N PHE A 372 11.35 0.76 21.73
CA PHE A 372 11.71 1.52 22.93
C PHE A 372 13.23 1.71 23.03
N ILE A 373 14.00 0.63 22.84
CA ILE A 373 15.47 0.67 22.83
C ILE A 373 15.99 1.54 21.69
N LYS A 374 15.47 1.39 20.46
CA LYS A 374 15.86 2.19 19.30
C LYS A 374 15.57 3.69 19.51
N LYS A 375 14.42 4.01 20.11
CA LYS A 375 14.03 5.38 20.47
C LYS A 375 14.92 5.99 21.57
N HIS A 376 15.43 5.17 22.50
CA HIS A 376 16.27 5.64 23.61
C HIS A 376 17.78 5.60 23.34
N PHE A 377 18.26 4.65 22.53
CA PHE A 377 19.70 4.37 22.33
C PHE A 377 20.19 4.58 20.89
N LEU A 378 19.35 4.38 19.87
CA LEU A 378 19.74 4.47 18.44
C LEU A 378 19.16 5.73 17.78
N ASN A 379 19.28 6.86 18.47
CA ASN A 379 19.01 8.17 17.88
C ASN A 379 20.11 8.54 16.87
N LYS A 380 20.04 7.94 15.67
CA LYS A 380 20.70 8.45 14.46
C LYS A 380 20.01 7.93 13.20
N SER A 381 18.80 8.43 12.96
CA SER A 381 18.36 8.79 11.61
C SER A 381 17.42 9.97 11.77
N LYS A 382 17.92 11.17 11.51
CA LYS A 382 17.08 12.36 11.34
C LYS A 382 16.06 12.00 10.25
N LYS A 383 14.79 11.83 10.63
CA LYS A 383 13.73 12.35 9.76
C LYS A 383 13.99 13.86 9.73
N ASP A 384 14.00 14.49 8.55
CA ASP A 384 14.04 15.95 8.44
C ASP A 384 12.72 16.53 8.96
N ILE A 385 12.57 16.45 10.28
CA ILE A 385 11.52 17.08 11.05
C ILE A 385 12.17 18.36 11.58
N GLN A 386 12.03 19.44 10.83
CA GLN A 386 12.39 20.75 11.32
C GLN A 386 11.23 21.24 12.17
N LYS A 387 11.43 21.24 13.49
CA LYS A 387 10.45 21.76 14.44
C LYS A 387 10.95 23.05 15.05
N TYR A 388 10.20 24.13 14.84
CA TYR A 388 10.45 25.43 15.45
C TYR A 388 9.29 25.77 16.40
N THR A 389 9.59 26.26 17.60
CA THR A 389 8.57 26.60 18.60
C THR A 389 8.65 28.09 18.91
N VAL A 390 7.53 28.79 18.72
CA VAL A 390 7.39 30.24 18.94
C VAL A 390 6.46 30.48 20.11
N ASN A 391 6.81 31.43 20.97
CA ASN A 391 5.88 31.91 22.00
C ASN A 391 4.98 32.98 21.36
N VAL A 392 3.66 32.79 21.42
CA VAL A 392 2.67 33.67 20.80
C VAL A 392 1.56 34.01 21.80
N ILE A 393 0.82 35.08 21.53
CA ILE A 393 -0.32 35.50 22.34
C ILE A 393 -1.61 35.15 21.59
N ALA A 394 -2.60 34.60 22.30
CA ALA A 394 -3.97 34.43 21.80
C ALA A 394 -4.94 35.16 22.73
N THR A 395 -6.04 35.70 22.19
CA THR A 395 -7.11 36.31 22.99
C THR A 395 -8.39 35.49 22.89
N ASN A 396 -9.10 35.36 24.00
CA ASN A 396 -10.44 34.77 24.05
C ASN A 396 -11.55 35.83 24.17
N GLY A 397 -11.24 37.08 23.81
CA GLY A 397 -12.12 38.25 23.95
C GLY A 397 -12.12 38.90 25.34
N LYS A 398 -11.65 38.21 26.39
CA LYS A 398 -11.60 38.73 27.78
C LYS A 398 -10.19 38.94 28.32
N ALA A 399 -9.23 38.11 27.91
CA ALA A 399 -7.84 38.21 28.38
C ALA A 399 -6.84 37.77 27.30
N ASN A 400 -5.64 38.34 27.34
CA ASN A 400 -4.50 37.89 26.55
C ASN A 400 -3.85 36.68 27.21
N ILE A 401 -3.68 35.61 26.45
CA ILE A 401 -3.25 34.30 26.93
C ILE A 401 -1.90 33.94 26.28
N PRO A 402 -0.83 33.72 27.05
CA PRO A 402 0.44 33.25 26.51
C PRO A 402 0.32 31.78 26.08
N CYS A 403 0.70 31.52 24.83
CA CYS A 403 0.58 30.22 24.18
C CYS A 403 1.87 29.87 23.44
N LYS A 404 1.98 28.61 22.98
CA LYS A 404 3.08 28.17 22.13
C LYS A 404 2.56 27.70 20.78
N LEU A 405 3.25 28.07 19.73
CA LEU A 405 2.98 27.66 18.36
C LEU A 405 4.15 26.81 17.87
N ASP A 406 3.89 25.55 17.54
CA ASP A 406 4.90 24.65 16.98
C ASP A 406 4.73 24.63 15.45
N LEU A 407 5.72 25.16 14.74
CA LEU A 407 5.85 25.05 13.28
C LEU A 407 6.64 23.77 12.99
N ILE A 408 6.06 22.85 12.24
CA ILE A 408 6.63 21.53 11.97
C ILE A 408 6.68 21.34 10.46
N SER A 409 7.88 21.15 9.91
CA SER A 409 8.08 20.71 8.53
C SER A 409 8.52 19.25 8.55
N GLU A 410 7.73 18.36 7.93
CA GLU A 410 8.05 16.93 7.76
C GLU A 410 7.91 16.54 6.29
N ASN A 411 8.97 16.01 5.68
CA ASN A 411 8.96 15.47 4.31
C ASN A 411 8.40 16.44 3.25
N GLY A 412 8.69 17.74 3.35
CA GLY A 412 8.20 18.76 2.41
C GLY A 412 6.77 19.24 2.68
N LEU A 413 6.10 18.76 3.72
CA LEU A 413 4.79 19.24 4.18
C LEU A 413 4.93 20.01 5.48
N ALA A 414 4.14 21.06 5.62
CA ALA A 414 4.14 21.98 6.75
C ALA A 414 2.87 21.80 7.61
N MET A 415 3.02 21.84 8.93
CA MET A 415 1.94 21.68 9.90
C MET A 415 2.16 22.62 11.09
N VAL A 416 1.10 23.27 11.58
CA VAL A 416 1.15 24.13 12.75
C VAL A 416 0.37 23.50 13.90
N VAL A 417 0.95 23.51 15.10
CA VAL A 417 0.28 23.04 16.32
C VAL A 417 0.26 24.16 17.36
N PHE A 418 -0.94 24.63 17.70
CA PHE A 418 -1.19 25.51 18.83
C PHE A 418 -1.24 24.70 20.14
N ARG A 419 -0.48 25.15 21.14
CA ARG A 419 -0.43 24.54 22.48
C ARG A 419 -0.79 25.57 23.53
N PHE A 420 -1.86 25.27 24.28
CA PHE A 420 -2.25 26.03 25.45
C PHE A 420 -2.53 25.08 26.64
N LYS A 421 -1.68 25.14 27.67
CA LYS A 421 -1.70 24.22 28.82
C LYS A 421 -1.72 22.74 28.37
N LYS A 422 -2.79 21.99 28.66
CA LYS A 422 -2.98 20.58 28.28
C LYS A 422 -3.70 20.40 26.93
N LYS A 423 -4.22 21.47 26.32
CA LYS A 423 -4.96 21.43 25.06
C LYS A 423 -4.02 21.69 23.89
N LYS A 424 -4.19 20.93 22.82
CA LYS A 424 -3.44 21.07 21.56
C LYS A 424 -4.42 21.10 20.41
N PHE A 425 -4.23 22.05 19.50
CA PHE A 425 -4.99 22.17 18.25
C PHE A 425 -3.99 22.14 17.10
N SER A 426 -4.24 21.31 16.09
CA SER A 426 -3.32 21.13 14.95
C SER A 426 -4.04 21.40 13.63
N SER A 427 -3.32 22.02 12.70
CA SER A 427 -3.69 22.02 11.28
C SER A 427 -3.51 20.63 10.69
N ASN A 428 -4.10 20.39 9.51
CA ASN A 428 -3.71 19.29 8.66
C ASN A 428 -2.31 19.56 8.07
N LYS A 429 -1.73 18.54 7.41
CA LYS A 429 -0.47 18.68 6.68
C LYS A 429 -0.74 19.42 5.38
N GLN A 430 -0.14 20.59 5.20
CA GLN A 430 -0.29 21.43 4.01
C GLN A 430 1.03 21.53 3.25
N ILE A 431 0.98 21.94 1.99
CA ILE A 431 2.19 22.13 1.18
C ILE A 431 2.96 23.36 1.66
N ARG A 432 2.25 24.44 2.04
CA ARG A 432 2.86 25.69 2.51
C ARG A 432 2.57 25.98 3.98
N MET A 433 3.53 26.59 4.66
CA MET A 433 3.39 26.94 6.08
C MET A 433 2.23 27.92 6.35
N VAL A 434 1.96 28.81 5.40
CA VAL A 434 0.90 29.82 5.53
C VAL A 434 -0.51 29.21 5.43
N GLU A 435 -0.69 28.19 4.58
CA GLU A 435 -1.96 27.44 4.48
C GLU A 435 -2.26 26.71 5.79
N ALA A 436 -1.24 26.08 6.38
CA ALA A 436 -1.35 25.42 7.68
C ALA A 436 -1.69 26.44 8.80
N LEU A 437 -1.15 27.66 8.73
CA LEU A 437 -1.44 28.74 9.68
C LEU A 437 -2.87 29.29 9.50
N ASN A 438 -3.35 29.42 8.26
CA ASN A 438 -4.73 29.81 7.93
C ASN A 438 -5.74 28.82 8.52
N GLU A 439 -5.55 27.54 8.23
CA GLU A 439 -6.43 26.48 8.69
C GLU A 439 -6.49 26.42 10.22
N LEU A 440 -5.32 26.54 10.87
CA LEU A 440 -5.25 26.58 12.33
C LEU A 440 -5.97 27.82 12.90
N THR A 441 -5.82 28.98 12.26
CA THR A 441 -6.46 30.23 12.72
C THR A 441 -7.97 30.14 12.58
N SER A 442 -8.48 29.58 11.47
CA SER A 442 -9.92 29.32 11.29
C SER A 442 -10.45 28.39 12.39
N LYS A 443 -9.78 27.25 12.61
CA LYS A 443 -10.13 26.31 13.68
C LYS A 443 -10.16 26.99 15.05
N LEU A 444 -9.16 27.81 15.37
CA LEU A 444 -9.10 28.50 16.66
C LEU A 444 -10.22 29.52 16.83
N ASN A 445 -10.59 30.24 15.77
CA ASN A 445 -11.72 31.18 15.78
C ASN A 445 -13.04 30.45 16.08
N ASP A 446 -13.26 29.25 15.53
CA ASP A 446 -14.45 28.44 15.83
C ASP A 446 -14.51 28.04 17.32
N TYR A 447 -13.35 27.87 17.96
CA TYR A 447 -13.24 27.60 19.40
C TYR A 447 -13.18 28.87 20.28
N GLY A 448 -13.40 30.05 19.70
CA GLY A 448 -13.41 31.34 20.40
C GLY A 448 -12.02 31.87 20.78
N PHE A 449 -10.96 31.40 20.15
CA PHE A 449 -9.59 31.89 20.32
C PHE A 449 -9.12 32.65 19.06
N GLN A 450 -8.71 33.90 19.23
CA GLN A 450 -8.08 34.68 18.16
C GLN A 450 -6.57 34.77 18.39
N LEU A 451 -5.77 34.35 17.41
CA LEU A 451 -4.31 34.47 17.46
C LEU A 451 -3.90 35.94 17.24
N LYS A 452 -3.01 36.46 18.10
CA LYS A 452 -2.38 37.78 17.96
C LYS A 452 -0.97 37.63 17.40
N ILE A 453 -0.90 37.34 16.11
CA ILE A 453 0.35 37.23 15.36
C ILE A 453 0.33 38.21 14.17
N CYS A 454 1.50 38.61 13.67
CA CYS A 454 1.65 39.55 12.55
C CYS A 454 0.82 39.14 11.34
N TYR A 455 0.75 37.84 11.05
CA TYR A 455 -0.08 37.32 9.96
C TYR A 455 -1.58 37.67 10.06
N CYS A 456 -2.11 37.80 11.28
CA CYS A 456 -3.50 38.17 11.52
C CYS A 456 -3.68 39.69 11.76
N CYS A 457 -2.62 40.48 11.55
CA CYS A 457 -2.59 41.91 11.85
C CYS A 457 -2.92 42.76 10.61
N GLU A 458 -3.70 43.83 10.79
CA GLU A 458 -4.01 44.79 9.72
C GLU A 458 -2.77 45.54 9.20
N TYR A 459 -1.80 45.81 10.09
CA TYR A 459 -0.58 46.56 9.76
C TYR A 459 0.53 45.71 9.12
N PHE A 460 0.26 44.46 8.75
CA PHE A 460 1.25 43.56 8.18
C PHE A 460 1.08 43.42 6.65
N SER A 461 2.20 43.53 5.93
CA SER A 461 2.29 43.31 4.49
C SER A 461 3.33 42.23 4.19
N SER A 462 2.99 41.25 3.36
CA SER A 462 3.92 40.17 2.96
C SER A 462 4.93 40.65 1.92
N VAL A 463 6.19 40.21 2.04
CA VAL A 463 7.24 40.48 1.04
C VAL A 463 7.62 39.18 0.31
N VAL A 464 7.80 39.24 -1.01
CA VAL A 464 8.20 38.09 -1.82
C VAL A 464 9.72 37.88 -1.67
N ASP A 465 10.11 36.89 -0.88
CA ASP A 465 11.51 36.64 -0.50
C ASP A 465 12.14 35.40 -1.20
N GLY A 466 11.55 34.94 -2.31
CA GLY A 466 12.06 33.78 -3.08
C GLY A 466 12.07 32.43 -2.34
N SER A 467 11.76 32.38 -1.05
CA SER A 467 11.65 31.18 -0.22
C SER A 467 10.27 30.52 -0.37
N GLN A 468 10.25 29.18 -0.42
CA GLN A 468 9.02 28.38 -0.63
C GLN A 468 7.91 28.61 0.42
N ASN A 469 8.22 29.26 1.54
CA ASN A 469 7.31 29.45 2.67
C ASN A 469 6.96 30.92 2.99
N MET A 470 7.46 31.90 2.21
CA MET A 470 7.18 33.35 2.36
C MET A 470 7.11 33.83 3.81
N ILE A 471 8.22 33.69 4.54
CA ILE A 471 8.26 33.84 6.01
C ILE A 471 8.32 35.31 6.48
N ASN A 472 8.79 36.21 5.61
CA ASN A 472 9.16 37.58 5.94
C ASN A 472 8.09 38.58 5.44
N GLY A 473 7.86 39.64 6.22
CA GLY A 473 6.99 40.75 5.85
C GLY A 473 7.36 42.04 6.56
N LEU A 474 6.59 43.10 6.29
CA LEU A 474 6.79 44.44 6.83
C LEU A 474 5.64 44.79 7.77
N CYS A 475 5.96 45.44 8.89
CA CYS A 475 4.99 46.03 9.80
C CYS A 475 4.96 47.55 9.60
N ASN A 476 3.79 48.06 9.23
CA ASN A 476 3.55 49.48 8.91
C ASN A 476 3.00 50.27 10.12
N PHE A 477 3.08 49.73 11.33
CA PHE A 477 2.59 50.40 12.53
C PHE A 477 3.59 51.44 13.05
N ASP A 478 3.13 52.67 13.23
CA ASP A 478 3.93 53.78 13.73
C ASP A 478 4.08 53.71 15.27
N PHE A 479 5.24 53.27 15.75
CA PHE A 479 5.53 53.22 17.19
C PHE A 479 6.06 54.58 17.65
N LYS A 480 5.58 55.05 18.82
CA LYS A 480 5.89 56.39 19.38
C LYS A 480 7.39 56.73 19.51
N ASP A 481 8.26 55.72 19.55
CA ASP A 481 9.71 55.86 19.72
C ASP A 481 10.51 55.71 18.41
N ARG A 482 9.87 55.81 17.24
CA ARG A 482 10.52 55.60 15.92
C ARG A 482 10.47 56.80 15.00
N VAL A 483 11.36 56.80 14.01
CA VAL A 483 11.37 57.77 12.92
C VAL A 483 10.14 57.52 12.06
N LYS A 484 9.33 58.56 11.84
CA LYS A 484 8.14 58.49 10.97
C LYS A 484 8.54 57.99 9.57
N GLY A 485 7.97 56.86 9.15
CA GLY A 485 8.16 56.30 7.81
C GLY A 485 9.14 55.12 7.70
N GLU A 486 9.65 54.58 8.81
CA GLU A 486 10.56 53.43 8.79
C GLU A 486 9.80 52.09 8.77
N GLU A 487 9.97 51.29 7.69
CA GLU A 487 9.34 49.98 7.53
C GLU A 487 10.05 48.89 8.37
N LEU A 488 9.32 48.22 9.28
CA LEU A 488 9.91 47.19 10.15
C LEU A 488 9.80 45.79 9.51
N GLN A 489 10.94 45.15 9.24
CA GLN A 489 10.95 43.72 8.88
C GLN A 489 10.53 42.85 10.08
N THR A 490 9.58 41.96 9.85
CA THR A 490 9.04 41.03 10.87
C THR A 490 8.68 39.67 10.25
N LEU A 491 8.52 38.67 11.12
CA LEU A 491 8.10 37.32 10.75
C LEU A 491 6.59 37.15 10.94
N LEU A 492 5.96 36.30 10.13
CA LEU A 492 4.51 36.01 10.18
C LEU A 492 3.97 35.68 11.58
N TRP A 493 4.76 34.97 12.39
CA TRP A 493 4.36 34.44 13.70
C TRP A 493 4.77 35.32 14.88
N ASN A 494 5.35 36.50 14.65
CA ASN A 494 5.66 37.43 15.73
C ASN A 494 4.38 37.97 16.36
N SER A 495 4.38 38.18 17.68
CA SER A 495 3.24 38.73 18.42
C SER A 495 3.61 40.06 19.07
N CYS A 496 2.74 41.07 18.94
CA CYS A 496 2.90 42.37 19.59
C CYS A 496 1.62 42.79 20.34
N SER A 497 1.74 43.77 21.23
CA SER A 497 0.61 44.33 22.01
C SER A 497 -0.38 45.11 21.14
N MET A 498 0.07 45.64 20.00
CA MET A 498 -0.71 46.49 19.08
C MET A 498 -1.29 45.71 17.88
N CYS A 499 -1.43 44.38 18.00
CA CYS A 499 -1.97 43.55 16.93
C CYS A 499 -3.48 43.76 16.79
N HIS A 500 -3.92 44.29 15.64
CA HIS A 500 -5.33 44.51 15.29
C HIS A 500 -5.82 43.48 14.25
N PRO A 501 -6.99 42.83 14.45
CA PRO A 501 -7.42 41.72 13.61
C PRO A 501 -7.78 42.17 12.19
N LYS A 502 -7.12 41.59 11.18
CA LYS A 502 -7.45 41.76 9.75
C LYS A 502 -8.53 40.77 9.31
N LYS A 503 -9.35 41.14 8.33
CA LYS A 503 -10.20 40.17 7.60
C LYS A 503 -9.28 39.24 6.79
N MET A 504 -9.35 37.94 7.03
CA MET A 504 -8.45 36.97 6.41
C MET A 504 -8.73 36.89 4.91
N ILE A 505 -7.71 37.20 4.11
CA ILE A 505 -7.70 37.15 2.64
C ILE A 505 -6.54 36.23 2.24
N SER A 506 -6.59 35.58 1.07
CA SER A 506 -5.49 34.71 0.62
C SER A 506 -4.18 35.50 0.47
N VAL A 507 -3.02 34.89 0.75
CA VAL A 507 -1.71 35.57 0.62
C VAL A 507 -1.48 36.11 -0.79
N ILE A 508 -1.96 35.40 -1.81
CA ILE A 508 -1.86 35.80 -3.22
C ILE A 508 -2.64 37.10 -3.46
N GLU A 509 -3.79 37.23 -2.83
CA GLU A 509 -4.67 38.38 -2.96
C GLU A 509 -4.21 39.55 -2.08
N ASP A 510 -3.57 39.29 -0.93
CA ASP A 510 -2.84 40.30 -0.16
C ASP A 510 -1.63 40.84 -0.95
N ILE A 511 -0.88 39.99 -1.64
CA ILE A 511 0.22 40.42 -2.53
C ILE A 511 -0.32 41.28 -3.68
N ARG A 512 -1.42 40.89 -4.32
CA ARG A 512 -2.07 41.69 -5.38
C ARG A 512 -2.48 43.07 -4.87
N LEU A 513 -3.19 43.14 -3.75
CA LEU A 513 -3.65 44.39 -3.15
C LEU A 513 -2.49 45.31 -2.71
N ASN A 514 -1.35 44.74 -2.32
CA ASN A 514 -0.15 45.52 -1.95
C ASN A 514 0.70 45.92 -3.17
N GLN A 515 0.57 45.24 -4.32
CA GLN A 515 1.20 45.64 -5.58
C GLN A 515 0.44 46.80 -6.25
N ASP A 516 -0.88 46.85 -6.12
CA ASP A 516 -1.72 47.93 -6.68
C ASP A 516 -1.65 49.25 -5.87
N ASN A 517 -1.12 49.22 -4.64
CA ASN A 517 -0.99 50.37 -3.74
C ASN A 517 0.43 50.97 -3.67
N LYS A 518 1.35 50.55 -4.55
CA LYS A 518 2.72 51.09 -4.65
C LYS A 518 2.91 52.01 -5.85
#